data_AF-A0A1E4E5G6-F1
#
_entry.id   AF-A0A1E4E5G6-F1
#
_cell.length_a   1.000
_cell.length_b   1.000
_cell.length_c   1.000
_cell.angle_alpha   90.00
_cell.angle_beta   90.00
_cell.angle_gamma   90.00
#
_symmetry.space_group_name_H-M   'P 1'
#
loop_
_entity.id
_entity.type
_entity.pdbx_description
1 polymer ?
#
loop_
_entity_poly.entity_id
_entity_poly.type
_entity_poly.pdbx_seq_one_letter_code
_entity_poly.pdbx_strand_id
1 'polypeptide(L)'
;MGMDRNTVIGFILIGIMMVTMFVVNSRSRQQYEKEQKRINDSIAATKPKKIIDTLHTANVLVDSPAISAKDSSGFSLANNPGQSVTLENDVLKVVFSTKGAQPKQVTLKKFKRFDGSLVVLQEGNYNKLSYPILTGINQTAASNDINFTAEPVITKADGSQVLNFKMGDSSTSRIITHQYIMKKDDYMIDLAINIQGADKLFSQNALNLVWQTETPQVEKDHKYELTQMELCYLENKDYDFKRMLESGNKSFSEPLNWVAVKQQFFISGLIANNNFSTVGASWQVSKDTNSHIAQTAINAKADFAAGASNVSVPLHLYYGPSDYNILKKYGNQMQNIVPYGSGVFAFVKYINRYFLLPVFDFLRSKVASMGLVILLLTLFIRLITSPILYKSYLSGAKMRVLKPEVDQLKLKFKDPKTGQLDQQAFGMEQMKLWKSAGVNPLGGCIPALLQIPIFMSLYYFFQCNIDLRGQSFLWATDLAAYDSIFKLPFNIPFYGDHVSLFTITATLTSLLISVYSMNQMQDNSNPVMKYMPYFFPIILLGVFNNMPSALTWYYTISNTITLILQIVIQKYIIDHDKILAVMNEKKKRPVTKSKLQERIEAMQETQKKMQEMKSKTSKK
;
A
#
# COMPACT_ATOMS: atom_id res chain seq x y z
N MET A 1 44.10 -10.01 1.87
CA MET A 1 43.37 -10.30 3.12
C MET A 1 42.41 -11.45 2.85
N GLY A 2 42.86 -12.70 3.02
CA GLY A 2 42.03 -13.88 2.82
C GLY A 2 41.15 -14.09 4.05
N MET A 3 39.84 -14.19 3.83
CA MET A 3 38.88 -14.53 4.89
C MET A 3 39.14 -15.97 5.34
N ASP A 4 39.29 -16.21 6.65
CA ASP A 4 39.52 -17.55 7.18
C ASP A 4 38.36 -18.48 6.78
N ARG A 5 38.71 -19.69 6.32
CA ARG A 5 37.78 -20.68 5.76
C ARG A 5 36.70 -21.06 6.78
N ASN A 6 37.04 -21.04 8.06
CA ASN A 6 36.12 -21.30 9.17
C ASN A 6 35.12 -20.14 9.38
N THR A 7 35.51 -18.92 9.06
CA THR A 7 34.61 -17.74 9.12
C THR A 7 33.58 -17.80 7.99
N VAL A 8 33.99 -18.20 6.78
CA VAL A 8 33.09 -18.38 5.63
C VAL A 8 32.09 -19.51 5.88
N ILE A 9 32.55 -20.65 6.43
CA ILE A 9 31.68 -21.78 6.81
C ILE A 9 30.69 -21.36 7.90
N GLY A 10 31.13 -20.59 8.90
CA GLY A 10 30.26 -20.04 9.93
C GLY A 10 29.14 -19.16 9.37
N PHE A 11 29.44 -18.31 8.37
CA PHE A 11 28.41 -17.48 7.72
C PHE A 11 27.42 -18.27 6.88
N ILE A 12 27.87 -19.32 6.19
CA ILE A 12 26.98 -20.21 5.42
C ILE A 12 26.03 -20.96 6.38
N LEU A 13 26.53 -21.45 7.51
CA LEU A 13 25.71 -22.13 8.52
C LEU A 13 24.68 -21.21 9.18
N ILE A 14 25.06 -19.96 9.49
CA ILE A 14 24.13 -18.97 10.05
C ILE A 14 23.05 -18.60 9.01
N GLY A 15 23.42 -18.45 7.73
CA GLY A 15 22.48 -18.20 6.64
C GLY A 15 21.46 -19.34 6.49
N ILE A 16 21.94 -20.59 6.48
CA ILE A 16 21.07 -21.78 6.43
C ILE A 16 20.17 -21.86 7.67
N MET A 17 20.69 -21.56 8.86
CA MET A 17 19.92 -21.58 10.10
C MET A 17 18.81 -20.51 10.11
N MET A 18 19.10 -19.28 9.66
CA MET A 18 18.08 -18.22 9.57
C MET A 18 16.99 -18.55 8.56
N VAL A 19 17.36 -19.09 7.38
CA VAL A 19 16.41 -19.53 6.36
C VAL A 19 15.55 -20.68 6.88
N THR A 20 16.16 -21.66 7.56
CA THR A 20 15.44 -22.79 8.16
C THR A 20 14.49 -22.31 9.26
N MET A 21 14.94 -21.42 10.14
CA MET A 21 14.11 -20.87 11.21
C MET A 21 12.95 -20.03 10.64
N PHE A 22 13.17 -19.28 9.57
CA PHE A 22 12.13 -18.53 8.87
C PHE A 22 11.10 -19.46 8.22
N VAL A 23 11.53 -20.53 7.54
CA VAL A 23 10.65 -21.53 6.90
C VAL A 23 9.87 -22.35 7.95
N VAL A 24 10.49 -22.72 9.06
CA VAL A 24 9.82 -23.45 10.15
C VAL A 24 8.80 -22.54 10.84
N ASN A 25 9.15 -21.28 11.11
CA ASN A 25 8.24 -20.32 11.72
C ASN A 25 7.08 -19.94 10.77
N SER A 26 7.34 -19.83 9.46
CA SER A 26 6.29 -19.58 8.47
C SER A 26 5.33 -20.77 8.32
N ARG A 27 5.84 -22.01 8.36
CA ARG A 27 5.00 -23.23 8.36
C ARG A 27 4.20 -23.37 9.65
N SER A 28 4.80 -23.06 10.80
CA SER A 28 4.13 -23.11 12.11
C SER A 28 2.99 -22.08 12.19
N ARG A 29 3.18 -20.87 11.64
CA ARG A 29 2.08 -19.88 11.49
C ARG A 29 0.93 -20.39 10.61
N GLN A 30 1.24 -21.02 9.48
CA GLN A 30 0.21 -21.59 8.60
C GLN A 30 -0.56 -22.75 9.26
N GLN A 31 0.10 -23.56 10.10
CA GLN A 31 -0.57 -24.61 10.86
C GLN A 31 -1.50 -24.04 11.93
N TYR A 32 -1.03 -23.03 12.67
CA TYR A 32 -1.84 -22.33 13.68
C TYR A 32 -3.08 -21.65 13.06
N GLU A 33 -2.95 -21.04 11.89
CA GLU A 33 -4.08 -20.44 11.16
C GLU A 33 -5.06 -21.48 10.61
N LYS A 34 -4.59 -22.64 10.14
CA LYS A 34 -5.45 -23.77 9.74
C LYS A 34 -6.23 -24.33 10.93
N GLU A 35 -5.60 -24.41 12.10
CA GLU A 35 -6.25 -24.88 13.31
C GLU A 35 -7.29 -23.89 13.84
N GLN A 36 -7.01 -22.58 13.79
CA GLN A 36 -8.01 -21.54 14.05
C GLN A 36 -9.18 -21.58 13.06
N LYS A 37 -8.93 -21.80 11.76
CA LYS A 37 -10.00 -21.99 10.76
C LYS A 37 -10.85 -23.22 11.09
N ARG A 38 -10.24 -24.36 11.42
CA ARG A 38 -10.97 -25.59 11.81
C ARG A 38 -11.84 -25.37 13.05
N ILE A 39 -11.31 -24.68 14.07
CA ILE A 39 -12.05 -24.33 15.29
C ILE A 39 -13.23 -23.39 14.96
N ASN A 40 -13.00 -22.36 14.15
CA ASN A 40 -14.06 -21.44 13.73
C ASN A 40 -15.13 -22.12 12.87
N ASP A 41 -14.77 -23.04 11.98
CA ASP A 41 -15.71 -23.84 11.18
C ASP A 41 -16.52 -24.80 12.06
N SER A 42 -15.92 -25.35 13.11
CA SER A 42 -16.60 -26.21 14.09
C SER A 42 -17.57 -25.43 14.98
N ILE A 43 -17.22 -24.17 15.31
CA ILE A 43 -18.09 -23.22 16.02
C ILE A 43 -19.22 -22.73 15.09
N ALA A 44 -18.97 -22.57 13.78
CA ALA A 44 -19.99 -22.22 12.82
C ALA A 44 -20.98 -23.37 12.56
N ALA A 45 -20.51 -24.62 12.58
CA ALA A 45 -21.34 -25.81 12.41
C ALA A 45 -22.24 -26.12 13.63
N THR A 46 -21.91 -25.61 14.82
CA THR A 46 -22.67 -25.81 16.07
C THR A 46 -23.70 -24.71 16.35
N LYS A 47 -23.74 -23.64 15.54
CA LYS A 47 -24.84 -22.66 15.59
C LYS A 47 -26.09 -23.25 14.94
N PRO A 48 -27.28 -23.17 15.56
CA PRO A 48 -28.50 -23.72 14.99
C PRO A 48 -28.79 -23.06 13.64
N LYS A 49 -28.81 -23.88 12.60
CA LYS A 49 -29.17 -23.50 11.23
C LYS A 49 -30.62 -23.00 11.27
N LYS A 50 -30.85 -21.70 11.02
CA LYS A 50 -32.21 -21.21 10.73
C LYS A 50 -32.72 -22.01 9.52
N ILE A 51 -33.81 -22.72 9.74
CA ILE A 51 -34.54 -23.45 8.70
C ILE A 51 -35.03 -22.40 7.70
N ILE A 52 -34.39 -22.36 6.54
CA ILE A 52 -34.93 -21.75 5.34
C ILE A 52 -35.29 -22.94 4.46
N ASP A 53 -36.59 -23.03 4.16
CA ASP A 53 -37.19 -24.11 3.39
C ASP A 53 -36.44 -24.36 2.09
N THR A 54 -36.06 -25.62 1.93
CA THR A 54 -35.59 -26.23 0.70
C THR A 54 -36.74 -26.34 -0.30
N LEU A 55 -36.79 -25.46 -1.29
CA LEU A 55 -37.39 -25.75 -2.58
C LEU A 55 -36.26 -26.09 -3.57
N HIS A 56 -36.01 -27.39 -3.69
CA HIS A 56 -35.34 -27.97 -4.87
C HIS A 56 -36.22 -27.70 -6.08
N THR A 57 -35.76 -26.87 -7.02
CA THR A 57 -36.31 -26.85 -8.38
C THR A 57 -35.53 -27.86 -9.20
N ALA A 58 -36.19 -28.97 -9.50
CA ALA A 58 -35.73 -29.96 -10.46
C ALA A 58 -35.59 -29.31 -11.85
N ASN A 59 -34.54 -29.69 -12.56
CA ASN A 59 -34.43 -29.54 -13.99
C ASN A 59 -35.68 -30.15 -14.64
N VAL A 60 -36.53 -29.30 -15.22
CA VAL A 60 -37.47 -29.72 -16.25
C VAL A 60 -37.01 -29.03 -17.53
N LEU A 61 -36.36 -29.82 -18.38
CA LEU A 61 -36.25 -29.53 -19.80
C LEU A 61 -37.67 -29.48 -20.36
N VAL A 62 -38.16 -28.28 -20.68
CA VAL A 62 -39.33 -28.11 -21.54
C VAL A 62 -38.84 -27.49 -22.84
N ASP A 63 -38.80 -28.35 -23.84
CA ASP A 63 -38.56 -28.04 -25.24
C ASP A 63 -39.89 -27.52 -25.82
N SER A 64 -39.99 -26.24 -26.19
CA SER A 64 -40.98 -25.72 -27.15
C SER A 64 -40.85 -24.20 -27.40
N PRO A 65 -41.30 -23.73 -28.57
CA PRO A 65 -40.49 -22.92 -29.48
C PRO A 65 -40.65 -21.41 -29.27
N ALA A 66 -39.75 -20.68 -29.94
CA ALA A 66 -39.75 -19.23 -30.13
C ALA A 66 -41.16 -18.62 -30.25
N ILE A 67 -41.58 -17.89 -29.21
CA ILE A 67 -42.69 -16.95 -29.30
C ILE A 67 -42.12 -15.57 -29.02
N SER A 68 -42.05 -14.75 -30.07
CA SER A 68 -41.97 -13.30 -29.95
C SER A 68 -43.25 -12.82 -29.27
N ALA A 69 -43.23 -12.68 -27.95
CA ALA A 69 -44.31 -12.03 -27.20
C ALA A 69 -43.78 -10.69 -26.67
N LYS A 70 -44.24 -9.59 -27.26
CA LYS A 70 -44.40 -8.33 -26.51
C LYS A 70 -45.39 -8.65 -25.40
N ASP A 71 -44.87 -8.98 -24.23
CA ASP A 71 -45.69 -9.18 -23.05
C ASP A 71 -46.37 -7.84 -22.71
N SER A 72 -47.63 -7.88 -22.29
CA SER A 72 -48.49 -6.71 -22.02
C SER A 72 -48.02 -5.85 -20.83
N SER A 73 -46.80 -6.07 -20.36
CA SER A 73 -46.13 -5.43 -19.24
C SER A 73 -45.24 -4.25 -19.63
N GLY A 74 -44.98 -4.04 -20.93
CA GLY A 74 -44.13 -2.94 -21.42
C GLY A 74 -42.62 -3.18 -21.28
N PHE A 75 -42.21 -4.37 -20.83
CA PHE A 75 -40.80 -4.75 -20.65
C PHE A 75 -40.39 -5.79 -21.72
N SER A 76 -39.45 -5.43 -22.60
CA SER A 76 -38.90 -6.35 -23.58
C SER A 76 -37.64 -7.01 -23.03
N LEU A 77 -37.67 -8.33 -22.85
CA LEU A 77 -36.46 -9.13 -22.59
C LEU A 77 -35.48 -8.99 -23.77
N ALA A 78 -34.19 -8.89 -23.43
CA ALA A 78 -33.14 -8.60 -24.40
C ALA A 78 -32.65 -9.87 -25.12
N ASN A 79 -33.28 -10.18 -26.25
CA ASN A 79 -32.85 -11.29 -27.14
C ASN A 79 -31.66 -10.91 -28.06
N ASN A 80 -31.29 -9.64 -28.14
CA ASN A 80 -30.19 -9.11 -28.95
C ASN A 80 -29.09 -8.49 -28.05
N PRO A 81 -27.82 -8.43 -28.48
CA PRO A 81 -26.68 -7.97 -27.66
C PRO A 81 -26.69 -6.48 -27.24
N GLY A 82 -27.79 -5.75 -27.45
CA GLY A 82 -27.91 -4.33 -27.19
C GLY A 82 -27.13 -3.47 -28.20
N GLN A 83 -27.63 -2.27 -28.49
CA GLN A 83 -26.87 -1.25 -29.20
C GLN A 83 -25.89 -0.58 -28.24
N SER A 84 -24.78 -0.07 -28.76
CA SER A 84 -23.76 0.62 -27.96
C SER A 84 -23.83 2.13 -28.18
N VAL A 85 -23.83 2.91 -27.10
CA VAL A 85 -23.80 4.38 -27.12
C VAL A 85 -22.56 4.85 -26.37
N THR A 86 -21.79 5.76 -26.94
CA THR A 86 -20.52 6.22 -26.36
C THR A 86 -20.66 7.62 -25.76
N LEU A 87 -20.17 7.80 -24.53
CA LEU A 87 -19.89 9.09 -23.93
C LEU A 87 -18.39 9.25 -23.77
N GLU A 88 -17.88 10.46 -24.00
CA GLU A 88 -16.45 10.73 -23.98
C GLU A 88 -16.16 12.16 -23.55
N ASN A 89 -15.26 12.31 -22.59
CA ASN A 89 -14.67 13.59 -22.19
C ASN A 89 -13.13 13.56 -22.40
N ASP A 90 -12.41 14.52 -21.83
CA ASP A 90 -10.95 14.63 -22.00
C ASP A 90 -10.14 13.49 -21.33
N VAL A 91 -10.70 12.82 -20.32
CA VAL A 91 -10.02 11.80 -19.50
C VAL A 91 -10.56 10.38 -19.64
N LEU A 92 -11.84 10.26 -19.95
CA LEU A 92 -12.63 9.04 -19.83
C LEU A 92 -13.46 8.84 -21.10
N LYS A 93 -13.48 7.61 -21.58
CA LYS A 93 -14.37 7.14 -22.65
C LYS A 93 -15.16 5.95 -22.13
N VAL A 94 -16.48 6.05 -22.19
CA VAL A 94 -17.39 5.00 -21.69
C VAL A 94 -18.33 4.58 -22.80
N VAL A 95 -18.32 3.30 -23.12
CA VAL A 95 -19.27 2.67 -24.04
C VAL A 95 -20.37 2.03 -23.19
N PHE A 96 -21.59 2.50 -23.33
CA PHE A 96 -22.78 1.97 -22.67
C PHE A 96 -23.50 0.99 -23.58
N SER A 97 -24.12 -0.03 -22.98
CA SER A 97 -25.01 -0.97 -23.67
C SER A 97 -26.46 -0.60 -23.40
N THR A 98 -27.30 -0.58 -24.44
CA THR A 98 -28.76 -0.45 -24.27
C THR A 98 -29.36 -1.67 -23.56
N LYS A 99 -28.73 -2.84 -23.68
CA LYS A 99 -29.04 -4.01 -22.84
C LYS A 99 -28.52 -3.74 -21.42
N GLY A 100 -29.43 -3.61 -20.47
CA GLY A 100 -29.14 -3.30 -19.08
C GLY A 100 -28.89 -1.84 -18.76
N ALA A 101 -28.83 -0.95 -19.76
CA ALA A 101 -28.48 0.47 -19.60
C ALA A 101 -27.29 0.66 -18.66
N GLN A 102 -26.19 -0.02 -18.95
CA GLN A 102 -25.00 -0.10 -18.09
C GLN A 102 -23.70 0.12 -18.87
N PRO A 103 -22.61 0.54 -18.19
CA PRO A 103 -21.29 0.61 -18.82
C PRO A 103 -20.84 -0.78 -19.29
N LYS A 104 -20.49 -0.90 -20.57
CA LYS A 104 -19.92 -2.11 -21.18
C LYS A 104 -18.40 -2.05 -21.21
N GLN A 105 -17.84 -0.89 -21.56
CA GLN A 105 -16.40 -0.67 -21.62
C GLN A 105 -16.04 0.70 -21.04
N VAL A 106 -15.01 0.76 -20.21
CA VAL A 106 -14.51 2.01 -19.61
C VAL A 106 -13.01 2.15 -19.88
N THR A 107 -12.64 3.13 -20.70
CA THR A 107 -11.25 3.39 -21.12
C THR A 107 -10.76 4.73 -20.57
N LEU A 108 -9.56 4.73 -19.98
CA LEU A 108 -8.89 5.94 -19.51
C LEU A 108 -7.95 6.49 -20.60
N LYS A 109 -8.23 7.70 -21.09
CA LYS A 109 -7.53 8.29 -22.24
C LYS A 109 -6.11 8.76 -21.94
N LYS A 110 -5.82 9.10 -20.68
CA LYS A 110 -4.50 9.63 -20.26
C LYS A 110 -3.50 8.54 -19.86
N PHE A 111 -3.91 7.26 -19.79
CA PHE A 111 -3.07 6.18 -19.27
C PHE A 111 -2.90 5.05 -20.29
N LYS A 112 -1.66 4.59 -20.45
CA LYS A 112 -1.30 3.44 -21.29
C LYS A 112 -0.92 2.24 -20.43
N ARG A 113 -1.23 1.04 -20.88
CA ARG A 113 -0.78 -0.23 -20.31
C ARG A 113 0.67 -0.52 -20.71
N PHE A 114 1.29 -1.51 -20.08
CA PHE A 114 2.66 -1.94 -20.39
C PHE A 114 2.87 -2.40 -21.84
N ASP A 115 1.80 -2.78 -22.55
CA ASP A 115 1.81 -3.17 -23.97
C ASP A 115 1.62 -1.97 -24.93
N GLY A 116 1.43 -0.76 -24.39
CA GLY A 116 1.20 0.48 -25.16
C GLY A 116 -0.26 0.77 -25.50
N SER A 117 -1.19 -0.16 -25.26
CA SER A 117 -2.63 0.07 -25.40
C SER A 117 -3.15 1.01 -24.30
N LEU A 118 -4.36 1.57 -24.45
CA LEU A 118 -4.96 2.39 -23.38
C LEU A 118 -5.43 1.51 -22.22
N VAL A 119 -5.41 2.07 -21.00
CA VAL A 119 -5.93 1.36 -19.84
C VAL A 119 -7.45 1.26 -19.93
N VAL A 120 -7.95 0.02 -19.96
CA VAL A 120 -9.37 -0.31 -19.88
C VAL A 120 -9.64 -0.87 -18.49
N LEU A 121 -10.49 -0.21 -17.70
CA LEU A 121 -10.81 -0.63 -16.32
C LEU A 121 -11.98 -1.60 -16.24
N GLN A 122 -12.82 -1.61 -17.28
CA GLN A 122 -13.98 -2.47 -17.34
C GLN A 122 -14.12 -2.96 -18.77
N GLU A 123 -14.09 -4.28 -18.95
CA GLU A 123 -14.31 -4.98 -20.21
C GLU A 123 -14.74 -6.43 -19.94
N GLY A 124 -15.53 -7.02 -20.84
CA GLY A 124 -15.97 -8.40 -20.72
C GLY A 124 -17.34 -8.56 -20.05
N ASN A 125 -17.85 -9.79 -20.08
CA ASN A 125 -19.25 -10.11 -19.75
C ASN A 125 -19.52 -10.27 -18.26
N TYR A 126 -18.48 -10.37 -17.41
CA TYR A 126 -18.65 -10.48 -15.96
C TYR A 126 -19.18 -9.17 -15.35
N ASN A 127 -18.78 -8.04 -15.94
CA ASN A 127 -19.15 -6.73 -15.40
C ASN A 127 -20.64 -6.48 -15.58
N LYS A 128 -21.34 -6.17 -14.48
CA LYS A 128 -22.74 -5.77 -14.55
C LYS A 128 -23.15 -4.88 -13.39
N LEU A 129 -24.13 -4.03 -13.66
CA LEU A 129 -24.89 -3.26 -12.69
C LEU A 129 -26.36 -3.64 -12.87
N SER A 130 -26.88 -4.44 -11.94
CA SER A 130 -28.20 -5.05 -12.09
C SER A 130 -29.03 -4.91 -10.83
N TYR A 131 -30.34 -4.86 -10.97
CA TYR A 131 -31.29 -4.97 -9.86
C TYR A 131 -32.54 -5.72 -10.33
N PRO A 132 -33.22 -6.47 -9.45
CA PRO A 132 -34.45 -7.17 -9.83
C PRO A 132 -35.60 -6.18 -9.93
N ILE A 133 -36.45 -6.35 -10.95
CA ILE A 133 -37.70 -5.61 -11.11
C ILE A 133 -38.87 -6.59 -11.27
N LEU A 134 -40.05 -6.20 -10.79
CA LEU A 134 -41.29 -6.94 -11.03
C LEU A 134 -41.84 -6.59 -12.40
N THR A 135 -41.83 -7.54 -13.33
CA THR A 135 -42.37 -7.38 -14.69
C THR A 135 -43.82 -7.84 -14.80
N GLY A 136 -44.29 -8.69 -13.89
CA GLY A 136 -45.65 -9.20 -13.86
C GLY A 136 -46.03 -9.77 -12.50
N ILE A 137 -47.21 -10.37 -12.40
CA ILE A 137 -47.65 -11.06 -11.18
C ILE A 137 -46.70 -12.24 -10.93
N ASN A 138 -45.94 -12.19 -9.84
CA ASN A 138 -44.92 -13.18 -9.47
C ASN A 138 -43.81 -13.40 -10.52
N GLN A 139 -43.61 -12.46 -11.43
CA GLN A 139 -42.51 -12.50 -12.40
C GLN A 139 -41.49 -11.41 -12.08
N THR A 140 -40.23 -11.81 -11.90
CA THR A 140 -39.10 -10.91 -11.72
C THR A 140 -38.13 -11.05 -12.88
N ALA A 141 -37.62 -9.92 -13.35
CA ALA A 141 -36.52 -9.88 -14.31
C ALA A 141 -35.38 -9.05 -13.74
N ALA A 142 -34.14 -9.41 -14.08
CA ALA A 142 -32.99 -8.61 -13.73
C ALA A 142 -32.83 -7.47 -14.75
N SER A 143 -32.53 -6.25 -14.29
CA SER A 143 -32.45 -5.08 -15.16
C SER A 143 -31.42 -5.24 -16.28
N ASN A 144 -30.33 -5.99 -16.05
CA ASN A 144 -29.29 -6.28 -17.05
C ASN A 144 -29.79 -7.12 -18.24
N ASP A 145 -30.90 -7.84 -18.10
CA ASP A 145 -31.50 -8.68 -19.14
C ASP A 145 -32.61 -7.96 -19.92
N ILE A 146 -32.84 -6.68 -19.63
CA ILE A 146 -33.87 -5.86 -20.27
C ILE A 146 -33.24 -4.87 -21.26
N ASN A 147 -33.92 -4.65 -22.37
CA ASN A 147 -33.52 -3.62 -23.34
C ASN A 147 -34.10 -2.26 -22.98
N PHE A 148 -33.24 -1.27 -22.87
CA PHE A 148 -33.63 0.13 -22.74
C PHE A 148 -33.55 0.84 -24.09
N THR A 149 -34.31 1.92 -24.23
CA THR A 149 -34.20 2.85 -25.35
C THR A 149 -33.28 3.99 -24.94
N ALA A 150 -32.21 4.22 -25.70
CA ALA A 150 -31.32 5.35 -25.48
C ALA A 150 -31.91 6.62 -26.09
N GLU A 151 -31.95 7.70 -25.31
CA GLU A 151 -32.23 9.04 -25.83
C GLU A 151 -30.95 9.67 -26.41
N PRO A 152 -31.07 10.66 -27.32
CA PRO A 152 -29.92 11.40 -27.81
C PRO A 152 -29.09 12.03 -26.67
N VAL A 153 -27.77 12.01 -26.83
CA VAL A 153 -26.85 12.64 -25.86
C VAL A 153 -27.07 14.16 -25.87
N ILE A 154 -27.32 14.74 -24.70
CA ILE A 154 -27.49 16.18 -24.53
C ILE A 154 -26.21 16.74 -23.93
N THR A 155 -25.57 17.70 -24.61
CA THR A 155 -24.43 18.44 -24.07
C THR A 155 -24.93 19.73 -23.43
N LYS A 156 -24.66 19.91 -22.14
CA LYS A 156 -25.01 21.12 -21.38
C LYS A 156 -24.01 22.24 -21.65
N ALA A 157 -24.40 23.47 -21.31
CA ALA A 157 -23.56 24.67 -21.50
C ALA A 157 -22.24 24.64 -20.69
N ASP A 158 -22.19 23.87 -19.60
CA ASP A 158 -20.99 23.63 -18.79
C ASP A 158 -20.02 22.59 -19.41
N GLY A 159 -20.39 22.00 -20.55
CA GLY A 159 -19.66 20.93 -21.22
C GLY A 159 -19.96 19.52 -20.69
N SER A 160 -20.87 19.37 -19.72
CA SER A 160 -21.30 18.07 -19.22
C SER A 160 -22.21 17.37 -20.24
N GLN A 161 -22.02 16.07 -20.42
CA GLN A 161 -22.85 15.22 -21.29
C GLN A 161 -23.87 14.45 -20.45
N VAL A 162 -25.12 14.43 -20.91
CA VAL A 162 -26.21 13.66 -20.29
C VAL A 162 -26.73 12.62 -21.27
N LEU A 163 -26.84 11.38 -20.81
CA LEU A 163 -27.41 10.26 -21.56
C LEU A 163 -28.49 9.60 -20.71
N ASN A 164 -29.71 9.52 -21.25
CA ASN A 164 -30.80 8.83 -20.60
C ASN A 164 -31.09 7.51 -21.33
N PHE A 165 -31.25 6.45 -20.55
CA PHE A 165 -31.84 5.20 -21.02
C PHE A 165 -33.19 5.03 -20.36
N LYS A 166 -34.24 4.86 -21.15
CA LYS A 166 -35.61 4.69 -20.66
C LYS A 166 -36.13 3.31 -20.99
N MET A 167 -36.87 2.73 -20.05
CA MET A 167 -37.65 1.52 -20.29
C MET A 167 -38.99 1.60 -19.57
N GLY A 168 -39.92 0.76 -20.02
CA GLY A 168 -41.27 0.67 -19.49
C GLY A 168 -42.30 1.40 -20.35
N ASP A 169 -43.55 1.37 -19.89
CA ASP A 169 -44.69 1.90 -20.62
C ASP A 169 -45.24 3.15 -19.94
N SER A 170 -45.34 4.24 -20.70
CA SER A 170 -45.90 5.51 -20.24
C SER A 170 -47.39 5.40 -19.90
N SER A 171 -48.11 4.44 -20.48
CA SER A 171 -49.53 4.21 -20.22
C SER A 171 -49.80 3.62 -18.82
N THR A 172 -48.87 2.85 -18.26
CA THR A 172 -49.01 2.17 -16.96
C THR A 172 -48.27 2.88 -15.81
N SER A 173 -47.60 4.01 -16.12
CA SER A 173 -46.72 4.76 -15.22
C SER A 173 -45.63 3.90 -14.56
N ARG A 174 -45.18 2.84 -15.26
CA ARG A 174 -44.07 1.97 -14.85
C ARG A 174 -42.86 2.32 -15.71
N ILE A 175 -42.15 3.37 -15.35
CA ILE A 175 -41.03 3.89 -16.14
C ILE A 175 -39.77 3.85 -15.30
N ILE A 176 -38.69 3.28 -15.84
CA ILE A 176 -37.37 3.40 -15.25
C ILE A 176 -36.46 4.15 -16.22
N THR A 177 -35.83 5.21 -15.72
CA THR A 177 -34.87 6.02 -16.46
C THR A 177 -33.51 5.97 -15.76
N HIS A 178 -32.49 5.39 -16.41
CA HIS A 178 -31.10 5.58 -16.01
C HIS A 178 -30.58 6.85 -16.65
N GLN A 179 -30.26 7.85 -15.84
CA GLN A 179 -29.61 9.06 -16.29
C GLN A 179 -28.14 9.02 -15.91
N TYR A 180 -27.27 9.03 -16.92
CA TYR A 180 -25.83 9.17 -16.77
C TYR A 180 -25.41 10.60 -17.07
N ILE A 181 -24.62 11.20 -16.17
CA ILE A 181 -24.04 12.52 -16.37
C ILE A 181 -22.52 12.39 -16.29
N MET A 182 -21.84 12.75 -17.38
CA MET A 182 -20.38 12.82 -17.46
C MET A 182 -19.95 14.28 -17.49
N LYS A 183 -19.26 14.72 -16.44
CA LYS A 183 -18.71 16.09 -16.34
C LYS A 183 -17.44 16.22 -17.17
N LYS A 184 -17.06 17.46 -17.50
CA LYS A 184 -15.81 17.76 -18.21
C LYS A 184 -14.59 17.44 -17.31
N ASP A 185 -13.61 16.74 -17.87
CA ASP A 185 -12.33 16.40 -17.22
C ASP A 185 -12.47 15.69 -15.84
N ASP A 186 -13.54 14.92 -15.67
CA ASP A 186 -13.88 14.19 -14.44
C ASP A 186 -13.93 12.66 -14.69
N TYR A 187 -13.50 11.88 -13.70
CA TYR A 187 -13.52 10.42 -13.68
C TYR A 187 -14.78 9.84 -13.00
N MET A 188 -15.57 10.70 -12.35
CA MET A 188 -16.85 10.33 -11.75
C MET A 188 -17.98 10.40 -12.77
N ILE A 189 -18.80 9.37 -12.82
CA ILE A 189 -20.03 9.32 -13.62
C ILE A 189 -21.20 9.34 -12.64
N ASP A 190 -22.01 10.39 -12.69
CA ASP A 190 -23.22 10.46 -11.87
C ASP A 190 -24.29 9.56 -12.52
N LEU A 191 -24.91 8.68 -11.75
CA LEU A 191 -25.99 7.78 -12.17
C LEU A 191 -27.23 8.04 -11.30
N ALA A 192 -28.28 8.60 -11.90
CA ALA A 192 -29.58 8.68 -11.24
C ALA A 192 -30.53 7.63 -11.83
N ILE A 193 -30.95 6.66 -11.00
CA ILE A 193 -31.99 5.71 -11.36
C ILE A 193 -33.33 6.31 -10.94
N ASN A 194 -34.06 6.87 -11.90
CA ASN A 194 -35.37 7.48 -11.68
C ASN A 194 -36.46 6.45 -11.99
N ILE A 195 -37.29 6.16 -11.00
CA ILE A 195 -38.31 5.12 -11.03
C ILE A 195 -39.67 5.81 -10.85
N GLN A 196 -40.55 5.64 -11.84
CA GLN A 196 -41.98 5.95 -11.74
C GLN A 196 -42.75 4.64 -11.58
N GLY A 197 -43.65 4.58 -10.60
CA GLY A 197 -44.37 3.38 -10.19
C GLY A 197 -43.54 2.44 -9.32
N ALA A 198 -42.69 2.97 -8.42
CA ALA A 198 -41.81 2.14 -7.58
C ALA A 198 -42.59 1.15 -6.69
N ASP A 199 -43.78 1.53 -6.23
CA ASP A 199 -44.76 0.70 -5.52
C ASP A 199 -45.23 -0.53 -6.31
N LYS A 200 -45.17 -0.46 -7.64
CA LYS A 200 -45.57 -1.55 -8.55
C LYS A 200 -44.38 -2.40 -9.01
N LEU A 201 -43.18 -1.80 -9.03
CA LEU A 201 -41.97 -2.40 -9.58
C LEU A 201 -41.10 -3.09 -8.52
N PHE A 202 -41.27 -2.74 -7.24
CA PHE A 202 -40.47 -3.24 -6.13
C PHE A 202 -41.36 -3.61 -4.94
N SER A 203 -41.13 -4.79 -4.35
CA SER A 203 -41.96 -5.31 -3.25
C SER A 203 -41.49 -4.91 -1.83
N GLN A 204 -40.26 -4.44 -1.66
CA GLN A 204 -39.64 -4.20 -0.35
C GLN A 204 -39.26 -2.73 -0.09
N ASN A 205 -39.84 -1.78 -0.85
CA ASN A 205 -39.47 -0.36 -0.81
C ASN A 205 -37.95 -0.11 -0.86
N ALA A 206 -37.23 -0.96 -1.61
CA ALA A 206 -35.80 -0.93 -1.70
C ALA A 206 -35.31 -1.43 -3.04
N LEU A 207 -34.19 -0.85 -3.50
CA LEU A 207 -33.45 -1.25 -4.68
C LEU A 207 -32.31 -2.18 -4.25
N ASN A 208 -32.41 -3.46 -4.58
CA ASN A 208 -31.35 -4.44 -4.34
C ASN A 208 -30.39 -4.45 -5.55
N LEU A 209 -29.29 -3.70 -5.42
CA LEU A 209 -28.29 -3.53 -6.45
C LEU A 209 -27.22 -4.63 -6.39
N VAL A 210 -26.87 -5.17 -7.54
CA VAL A 210 -25.76 -6.09 -7.75
C VAL A 210 -24.78 -5.43 -8.69
N TRP A 211 -23.62 -5.05 -8.16
CA TRP A 211 -22.49 -4.52 -8.93
C TRP A 211 -21.37 -5.55 -9.00
N GLN A 212 -21.07 -6.02 -10.20
CA GLN A 212 -19.97 -6.93 -10.47
C GLN A 212 -18.91 -6.21 -11.29
N THR A 213 -17.66 -6.32 -10.88
CA THR A 213 -16.50 -5.75 -11.57
C THR A 213 -15.39 -6.80 -11.65
N GLU A 214 -14.91 -7.04 -12.86
CA GLU A 214 -13.69 -7.78 -13.11
C GLU A 214 -12.54 -6.77 -13.18
N THR A 215 -11.51 -6.98 -12.36
CA THR A 215 -10.33 -6.12 -12.32
C THR A 215 -9.30 -6.66 -13.31
N PRO A 216 -9.07 -5.99 -14.45
CA PRO A 216 -8.11 -6.45 -15.44
C PRO A 216 -6.68 -6.27 -14.91
N GLN A 217 -5.74 -7.10 -15.38
CA GLN A 217 -4.33 -6.88 -15.09
C GLN A 217 -3.82 -5.67 -15.89
N VAL A 218 -3.46 -4.58 -15.22
CA VAL A 218 -2.97 -3.37 -15.91
C VAL A 218 -1.46 -3.22 -15.79
N GLU A 219 -0.85 -3.77 -14.75
CA GLU A 219 0.58 -3.71 -14.53
C GLU A 219 1.30 -4.96 -15.04
N LYS A 220 2.61 -4.82 -15.30
CA LYS A 220 3.44 -5.90 -15.84
C LYS A 220 3.58 -7.07 -14.86
N ASP A 221 3.60 -6.78 -13.57
CA ASP A 221 3.76 -7.77 -12.51
C ASP A 221 2.44 -8.10 -11.84
N HIS A 222 1.85 -9.23 -12.25
CA HIS A 222 0.61 -9.76 -11.68
C HIS A 222 0.71 -9.97 -10.16
N LYS A 223 1.83 -10.52 -9.67
CA LYS A 223 1.97 -10.86 -8.24
C LYS A 223 2.05 -9.60 -7.41
N TYR A 224 2.83 -8.63 -7.86
CA TYR A 224 2.95 -7.34 -7.17
C TYR A 224 1.63 -6.58 -7.19
N GLU A 225 0.95 -6.50 -8.34
CA GLU A 225 -0.37 -5.86 -8.46
C GLU A 225 -1.40 -6.49 -7.52
N LEU A 226 -1.43 -7.83 -7.42
CA LEU A 226 -2.29 -8.55 -6.47
C LEU A 226 -2.01 -8.16 -5.01
N THR A 227 -0.75 -7.89 -4.64
CA THR A 227 -0.43 -7.43 -3.27
C THR A 227 -1.01 -6.05 -2.92
N GLN A 228 -1.33 -5.26 -3.95
CA GLN A 228 -1.88 -3.90 -3.81
C GLN A 228 -3.41 -3.86 -3.92
N MET A 229 -4.04 -5.01 -4.21
CA MET A 229 -5.49 -5.14 -4.31
C MET A 229 -6.18 -4.98 -2.96
N GLU A 230 -7.08 -4.02 -2.88
CA GLU A 230 -7.80 -3.66 -1.66
C GLU A 230 -9.28 -3.41 -1.95
N LEU A 231 -10.15 -3.96 -1.11
CA LEU A 231 -11.55 -3.56 -1.00
C LEU A 231 -11.62 -2.41 0.00
N CYS A 232 -11.83 -1.19 -0.49
CA CYS A 232 -11.95 0.02 0.30
C CYS A 232 -13.42 0.37 0.52
N TYR A 233 -13.77 0.87 1.70
CA TYR A 233 -15.15 1.27 2.01
C TYR A 233 -15.19 2.38 3.06
N LEU A 234 -16.32 3.08 3.11
CA LEU A 234 -16.62 4.06 4.14
C LEU A 234 -17.85 3.62 4.93
N GLU A 235 -17.61 3.14 6.15
CA GLU A 235 -18.63 2.64 7.08
C GLU A 235 -18.79 3.66 8.22
N ASN A 236 -19.99 4.20 8.42
CA ASN A 236 -20.28 5.21 9.43
C ASN A 236 -19.30 6.41 9.45
N LYS A 237 -18.94 6.93 8.26
CA LYS A 237 -17.95 8.02 8.06
C LYS A 237 -16.52 7.70 8.50
N ASP A 238 -16.20 6.45 8.79
CA ASP A 238 -14.83 5.98 9.00
C ASP A 238 -14.34 5.16 7.81
N TYR A 239 -13.12 5.42 7.39
CA TYR A 239 -12.50 4.76 6.25
C TYR A 239 -11.77 3.51 6.73
N ASP A 240 -12.05 2.40 6.06
CA ASP A 240 -11.33 1.16 6.31
C ASP A 240 -11.20 0.35 5.00
N PHE A 241 -10.34 -0.65 5.02
CA PHE A 241 -10.02 -1.45 3.84
C PHE A 241 -9.68 -2.91 4.19
N LYS A 242 -9.87 -3.80 3.22
CA LYS A 242 -9.50 -5.20 3.31
C LYS A 242 -8.59 -5.57 2.14
N ARG A 243 -7.41 -6.11 2.43
CA ARG A 243 -6.51 -6.66 1.40
C ARG A 243 -7.11 -7.90 0.77
N MET A 244 -7.07 -7.97 -0.56
CA MET A 244 -7.66 -9.04 -1.38
C MET A 244 -6.58 -10.01 -1.89
N LEU A 245 -5.67 -10.45 -1.01
CA LEU A 245 -4.61 -11.41 -1.35
C LEU A 245 -5.14 -12.81 -1.69
N GLU A 246 -6.26 -13.18 -1.06
CA GLU A 246 -6.95 -14.44 -1.26
C GLU A 246 -8.44 -14.16 -1.51
N SER A 247 -9.13 -15.09 -2.17
CA SER A 247 -10.58 -15.05 -2.33
C SER A 247 -11.28 -15.00 -0.97
N GLY A 248 -12.36 -14.24 -0.88
CA GLY A 248 -13.04 -14.01 0.39
C GLY A 248 -14.37 -13.31 0.24
N ASN A 249 -15.00 -13.05 1.37
CA ASN A 249 -16.21 -12.25 1.46
C ASN A 249 -16.16 -11.35 2.70
N LYS A 250 -16.97 -10.30 2.66
CA LYS A 250 -17.21 -9.40 3.78
C LYS A 250 -18.65 -8.89 3.72
N SER A 251 -19.38 -9.07 4.80
CA SER A 251 -20.69 -8.46 5.00
C SER A 251 -20.54 -7.25 5.92
N PHE A 252 -21.31 -6.22 5.63
CA PHE A 252 -21.37 -4.99 6.42
C PHE A 252 -22.73 -4.93 7.12
N SER A 253 -22.69 -4.67 8.42
CA SER A 253 -23.90 -4.55 9.25
C SER A 253 -24.36 -3.09 9.39
N GLU A 254 -23.46 -2.14 9.17
CA GLU A 254 -23.74 -0.71 9.23
C GLU A 254 -23.95 -0.12 7.83
N PRO A 255 -24.57 1.07 7.72
CA PRO A 255 -24.72 1.75 6.45
C PRO A 255 -23.38 2.17 5.83
N LEU A 256 -23.24 1.96 4.53
CA LEU A 256 -22.04 2.32 3.77
C LEU A 256 -22.31 3.47 2.80
N ASN A 257 -21.44 4.47 2.76
CA ASN A 257 -21.52 5.55 1.78
C ASN A 257 -21.04 5.09 0.39
N TRP A 258 -19.93 4.36 0.37
CA TRP A 258 -19.32 3.86 -0.86
C TRP A 258 -18.49 2.62 -0.59
N VAL A 259 -18.27 1.86 -1.66
CA VAL A 259 -17.39 0.71 -1.70
C VAL A 259 -16.64 0.72 -3.02
N ALA A 260 -15.34 0.41 -2.96
CA ALA A 260 -14.45 0.50 -4.10
C ALA A 260 -13.44 -0.64 -4.11
N VAL A 261 -13.13 -1.11 -5.31
CA VAL A 261 -12.05 -2.05 -5.58
C VAL A 261 -10.87 -1.24 -6.08
N LYS A 262 -9.80 -1.22 -5.29
CA LYS A 262 -8.54 -0.55 -5.60
C LYS A 262 -7.55 -1.58 -6.13
N GLN A 263 -6.97 -1.29 -7.30
CA GLN A 263 -5.73 -1.90 -7.79
C GLN A 263 -4.54 -0.97 -7.50
N GLN A 264 -3.34 -1.28 -8.01
CA GLN A 264 -2.14 -0.50 -7.68
C GLN A 264 -2.31 1.01 -7.95
N PHE A 265 -2.79 1.38 -9.13
CA PHE A 265 -2.91 2.78 -9.56
C PHE A 265 -4.32 3.23 -9.90
N PHE A 266 -5.32 2.36 -9.87
CA PHE A 266 -6.67 2.69 -10.31
C PHE A 266 -7.72 2.15 -9.35
N ILE A 267 -8.92 2.72 -9.46
CA ILE A 267 -10.04 2.40 -8.59
C ILE A 267 -11.29 2.29 -9.45
N SER A 268 -12.05 1.24 -9.21
CA SER A 268 -13.45 1.11 -9.61
C SER A 268 -14.30 1.22 -8.36
N GLY A 269 -15.25 2.15 -8.30
CA GLY A 269 -16.01 2.42 -7.09
C GLY A 269 -17.49 2.68 -7.35
N LEU A 270 -18.32 2.24 -6.41
CA LEU A 270 -19.75 2.49 -6.36
C LEU A 270 -20.07 3.32 -5.11
N ILE A 271 -20.70 4.47 -5.32
CA ILE A 271 -21.02 5.45 -4.28
C ILE A 271 -22.53 5.69 -4.27
N ALA A 272 -23.13 5.80 -3.09
CA ALA A 272 -24.50 6.25 -2.90
C ALA A 272 -24.53 7.59 -2.16
N ASN A 273 -25.32 8.56 -2.65
CA ASN A 273 -25.52 9.82 -1.92
C ASN A 273 -26.29 9.60 -0.61
N ASN A 274 -27.21 8.63 -0.60
CA ASN A 274 -28.12 8.37 0.52
C ASN A 274 -27.72 7.13 1.33
N ASN A 275 -26.46 6.69 1.22
CA ASN A 275 -25.93 5.45 1.77
C ASN A 275 -26.63 4.17 1.27
N PHE A 276 -25.93 3.06 1.39
CA PHE A 276 -26.48 1.72 1.29
C PHE A 276 -26.77 1.20 2.71
N SER A 277 -27.95 0.64 2.94
CA SER A 277 -28.36 0.15 4.27
C SER A 277 -27.77 -1.21 4.61
N THR A 278 -27.54 -2.05 3.60
CA THR A 278 -26.86 -3.33 3.77
C THR A 278 -25.98 -3.56 2.56
N VAL A 279 -24.75 -4.01 2.81
CA VAL A 279 -23.78 -4.33 1.75
C VAL A 279 -23.14 -5.69 2.04
N GLY A 280 -23.03 -6.51 1.02
CA GLY A 280 -22.25 -7.75 1.02
C GLY A 280 -21.29 -7.77 -0.15
N ALA A 281 -20.00 -7.84 0.12
CA ALA A 281 -18.94 -7.95 -0.88
C ALA A 281 -18.38 -9.38 -0.90
N SER A 282 -18.13 -9.90 -2.08
CA SER A 282 -17.44 -11.17 -2.31
C SER A 282 -16.45 -11.00 -3.45
N TRP A 283 -15.30 -11.65 -3.35
CA TRP A 283 -14.29 -11.58 -4.39
C TRP A 283 -13.56 -12.89 -4.57
N GLN A 284 -13.19 -13.14 -5.82
CA GLN A 284 -12.41 -14.29 -6.23
C GLN A 284 -11.12 -13.80 -6.89
N VAL A 285 -9.99 -14.21 -6.32
CA VAL A 285 -8.67 -13.92 -6.89
C VAL A 285 -8.36 -14.96 -7.96
N SER A 286 -7.95 -14.50 -9.14
CA SER A 286 -7.47 -15.40 -10.20
C SER A 286 -6.10 -15.95 -9.83
N LYS A 287 -5.92 -17.26 -10.00
CA LYS A 287 -4.58 -17.90 -9.88
C LYS A 287 -3.84 -17.92 -11.21
N ASP A 288 -4.56 -17.73 -12.31
CA ASP A 288 -4.04 -17.79 -13.67
C ASP A 288 -3.74 -16.38 -14.21
N THR A 289 -2.59 -16.24 -14.86
CA THR A 289 -1.97 -14.96 -15.22
C THR A 289 -2.53 -14.34 -16.51
N ASN A 290 -3.66 -14.81 -17.05
CA ASN A 290 -3.97 -14.57 -18.46
C ASN A 290 -4.99 -13.46 -18.79
N SER A 291 -5.59 -12.74 -17.82
CA SER A 291 -6.39 -11.55 -18.18
C SER A 291 -6.79 -10.64 -17.02
N HIS A 292 -7.14 -11.18 -15.86
CA HIS A 292 -7.69 -10.42 -14.73
C HIS A 292 -7.05 -10.83 -13.39
N ILE A 293 -7.05 -9.91 -12.44
CA ILE A 293 -6.50 -10.10 -11.08
C ILE A 293 -7.56 -10.68 -10.15
N ALA A 294 -8.76 -10.07 -10.16
CA ALA A 294 -9.84 -10.47 -9.29
C ALA A 294 -11.21 -10.16 -9.90
N GLN A 295 -12.19 -10.98 -9.57
CA GLN A 295 -13.60 -10.72 -9.81
C GLN A 295 -14.27 -10.36 -8.50
N THR A 296 -14.97 -9.23 -8.45
CA THR A 296 -15.67 -8.74 -7.25
C THR A 296 -17.15 -8.58 -7.52
N ALA A 297 -17.98 -9.08 -6.61
CA ALA A 297 -19.41 -8.91 -6.63
C ALA A 297 -19.88 -8.23 -5.33
N ILE A 298 -20.61 -7.14 -5.48
CA ILE A 298 -21.13 -6.31 -4.41
C ILE A 298 -22.66 -6.31 -4.50
N ASN A 299 -23.30 -6.77 -3.44
CA ASN A 299 -24.75 -6.72 -3.27
C ASN A 299 -25.04 -5.59 -2.29
N ALA A 300 -25.74 -4.55 -2.73
CA ALA A 300 -26.01 -3.36 -1.93
C ALA A 300 -27.51 -3.03 -1.95
N LYS A 301 -28.08 -2.66 -0.81
CA LYS A 301 -29.48 -2.27 -0.68
C LYS A 301 -29.60 -0.76 -0.52
N ALA A 302 -30.41 -0.12 -1.34
CA ALA A 302 -30.77 1.30 -1.21
C ALA A 302 -32.28 1.40 -0.91
N ASP A 303 -32.62 1.82 0.31
CA ASP A 303 -34.02 1.95 0.74
C ASP A 303 -34.65 3.27 0.25
N PHE A 304 -35.95 3.25 0.01
CA PHE A 304 -36.76 4.43 -0.29
C PHE A 304 -38.05 4.45 0.54
N ALA A 305 -38.71 5.60 0.60
CA ALA A 305 -39.90 5.78 1.42
C ALA A 305 -41.03 4.84 1.01
N ALA A 306 -41.73 4.27 2.00
CA ALA A 306 -42.84 3.37 1.77
C ALA A 306 -43.98 4.08 1.01
N GLY A 307 -44.52 3.42 -0.02
CA GLY A 307 -45.60 3.97 -0.84
C GLY A 307 -45.19 5.11 -1.78
N ALA A 308 -43.88 5.40 -1.92
CA ALA A 308 -43.41 6.38 -2.88
C ALA A 308 -43.63 5.87 -4.31
N SER A 309 -44.48 6.54 -5.09
CA SER A 309 -44.67 6.20 -6.50
C SER A 309 -43.50 6.66 -7.38
N ASN A 310 -42.89 7.82 -7.07
CA ASN A 310 -41.74 8.36 -7.79
C ASN A 310 -40.53 8.38 -6.88
N VAL A 311 -39.46 7.67 -7.26
CA VAL A 311 -38.22 7.54 -6.50
C VAL A 311 -37.05 7.87 -7.39
N SER A 312 -36.07 8.60 -6.87
CA SER A 312 -34.77 8.79 -7.51
C SER A 312 -33.69 8.22 -6.61
N VAL A 313 -32.89 7.28 -7.13
CA VAL A 313 -31.74 6.70 -6.42
C VAL A 313 -30.45 7.28 -7.03
N PRO A 314 -29.89 8.34 -6.43
CA PRO A 314 -28.64 8.95 -6.88
C PRO A 314 -27.41 8.13 -6.44
N LEU A 315 -26.71 7.60 -7.42
CA LEU A 315 -25.47 6.84 -7.31
C LEU A 315 -24.35 7.56 -8.08
N HIS A 316 -23.11 7.21 -7.79
CA HIS A 316 -21.97 7.57 -8.62
C HIS A 316 -21.10 6.36 -8.88
N LEU A 317 -20.52 6.32 -10.08
CA LEU A 317 -19.54 5.33 -10.49
C LEU A 317 -18.20 6.03 -10.69
N TYR A 318 -17.20 5.64 -9.91
CA TYR A 318 -15.83 6.13 -10.08
C TYR A 318 -15.02 5.13 -10.88
N TYR A 319 -14.45 5.56 -12.00
CA TYR A 319 -13.49 4.79 -12.78
C TYR A 319 -12.29 5.67 -13.10
N GLY A 320 -11.24 5.55 -12.31
CA GLY A 320 -10.14 6.50 -12.44
C GLY A 320 -8.89 6.14 -11.66
N PRO A 321 -7.90 7.04 -11.70
CA PRO A 321 -6.64 6.85 -11.01
C PRO A 321 -6.81 6.96 -9.48
N SER A 322 -5.93 6.28 -8.75
CA SER A 322 -5.76 6.38 -7.30
C SER A 322 -4.92 7.60 -6.95
N ASP A 323 -5.39 8.79 -7.35
CA ASP A 323 -4.70 10.06 -7.10
C ASP A 323 -5.34 10.86 -5.95
N TYR A 324 -4.51 11.34 -5.03
CA TYR A 324 -5.00 12.04 -3.85
C TYR A 324 -5.68 13.38 -4.17
N ASN A 325 -5.13 14.15 -5.11
CA ASN A 325 -5.63 15.47 -5.46
C ASN A 325 -6.96 15.37 -6.21
N ILE A 326 -7.15 14.35 -7.05
CA ILE A 326 -8.41 14.04 -7.72
C ILE A 326 -9.45 13.60 -6.70
N LEU A 327 -9.16 12.57 -5.90
CA LEU A 327 -10.11 12.00 -4.96
C LEU A 327 -10.54 12.97 -3.86
N LYS A 328 -9.66 13.91 -3.46
CA LYS A 328 -9.97 14.95 -2.47
C LYS A 328 -11.06 15.91 -2.94
N LYS A 329 -11.19 16.15 -4.25
CA LYS A 329 -12.19 17.09 -4.82
C LYS A 329 -13.63 16.63 -4.57
N TYR A 330 -13.87 15.33 -4.46
CA TYR A 330 -15.22 14.78 -4.27
C TYR A 330 -15.75 14.94 -2.83
N GLY A 331 -14.90 15.26 -1.85
CA GLY A 331 -15.34 15.53 -0.47
C GLY A 331 -15.94 14.35 0.29
N ASN A 332 -15.84 13.12 -0.23
CA ASN A 332 -16.44 11.90 0.32
C ASN A 332 -15.41 10.97 1.02
N GLN A 333 -14.27 11.54 1.43
CA GLN A 333 -13.15 10.83 2.06
C GLN A 333 -12.42 9.78 1.20
N MET A 334 -12.72 9.66 -0.10
CA MET A 334 -12.02 8.74 -0.99
C MET A 334 -10.52 9.03 -1.10
N GLN A 335 -10.04 10.22 -0.76
CA GLN A 335 -8.61 10.53 -0.68
C GLN A 335 -7.83 9.66 0.33
N ASN A 336 -8.53 8.95 1.23
CA ASN A 336 -7.93 7.98 2.15
C ASN A 336 -7.65 6.62 1.51
N ILE A 337 -8.22 6.34 0.33
CA ILE A 337 -7.92 5.14 -0.46
C ILE A 337 -6.44 5.07 -0.84
N VAL A 338 -5.79 6.23 -1.05
CA VAL A 338 -4.36 6.30 -1.41
C VAL A 338 -3.51 5.99 -0.16
N PRO A 339 -2.79 4.86 -0.11
CA PRO A 339 -2.15 4.38 1.11
C PRO A 339 -0.78 5.06 1.29
N TYR A 340 -0.79 6.32 1.70
CA TYR A 340 0.44 7.07 2.03
C TYR A 340 1.07 6.69 3.39
N GLY A 341 0.61 5.60 4.01
CA GLY A 341 1.08 5.09 5.30
C GLY A 341 0.20 3.96 5.81
N SER A 342 0.79 2.97 6.50
CA SER A 342 0.05 1.84 7.09
C SER A 342 0.70 1.38 8.40
N GLY A 343 -0.13 0.79 9.29
CA GLY A 343 0.28 0.23 10.58
C GLY A 343 0.94 1.26 11.51
N VAL A 344 2.07 0.88 12.11
CA VAL A 344 2.86 1.76 13.00
C VAL A 344 3.38 3.02 12.30
N PHE A 345 3.42 3.03 10.97
CA PHE A 345 3.85 4.17 10.15
C PHE A 345 2.67 4.94 9.56
N ALA A 346 1.43 4.76 10.03
CA ALA A 346 0.28 5.49 9.51
C ALA A 346 0.44 7.03 9.58
N PHE A 347 1.22 7.55 10.55
CA PHE A 347 1.49 8.98 10.67
C PHE A 347 2.27 9.58 9.48
N VAL A 348 3.02 8.76 8.72
CA VAL A 348 3.78 9.24 7.56
C VAL A 348 2.87 9.73 6.43
N LYS A 349 1.58 9.37 6.46
CA LYS A 349 0.57 9.92 5.53
C LYS A 349 0.51 11.45 5.58
N TYR A 350 0.75 12.05 6.74
CA TYR A 350 0.76 13.50 6.89
C TYR A 350 2.02 14.12 6.26
N ILE A 351 3.17 13.46 6.38
CA ILE A 351 4.41 13.87 5.70
C ILE A 351 4.20 13.82 4.19
N ASN A 352 3.60 12.75 3.68
CA ASN A 352 3.31 12.60 2.26
C ASN A 352 2.35 13.69 1.75
N ARG A 353 1.21 13.88 2.42
CA ARG A 353 0.15 14.79 1.99
C ARG A 353 0.53 16.28 2.08
N TYR A 354 1.20 16.68 3.15
CA TYR A 354 1.48 18.10 3.42
C TYR A 354 2.88 18.54 2.99
N PHE A 355 3.82 17.61 2.78
CA PHE A 355 5.19 17.94 2.43
C PHE A 355 5.62 17.33 1.10
N LEU A 356 5.59 15.99 0.95
CA LEU A 356 6.15 15.37 -0.27
C LEU A 356 5.33 15.66 -1.53
N LEU A 357 3.99 15.61 -1.47
CA LEU A 357 3.14 15.92 -2.63
C LEU A 357 3.36 17.36 -3.14
N PRO A 358 3.21 18.43 -2.32
CA PRO A 358 3.44 19.79 -2.80
C PRO A 358 4.85 20.04 -3.35
N VAL A 359 5.88 19.47 -2.70
CA VAL A 359 7.27 19.61 -3.17
C VAL A 359 7.47 18.87 -4.49
N PHE A 360 6.93 17.66 -4.61
CA PHE A 360 6.99 16.89 -5.86
C PHE A 360 6.27 17.60 -7.00
N ASP A 361 5.06 18.11 -6.75
CA ASP A 361 4.26 18.86 -7.73
C ASP A 361 4.96 20.16 -8.18
N PHE A 362 5.62 20.84 -7.24
CA PHE A 362 6.46 21.99 -7.57
C PHE A 362 7.64 21.60 -8.47
N LEU A 363 8.39 20.55 -8.11
CA LEU A 363 9.58 20.13 -8.87
C LEU A 363 9.25 19.63 -10.27
N ARG A 364 8.20 18.81 -10.42
CA ARG A 364 7.76 18.31 -11.74
C ARG A 364 7.22 19.43 -12.63
N SER A 365 6.67 20.50 -12.07
CA SER A 365 6.21 21.64 -12.87
C SER A 365 7.37 22.39 -13.56
N LYS A 366 8.61 22.20 -13.07
CA LYS A 366 9.82 22.86 -13.57
C LYS A 366 10.74 21.94 -14.37
N VAL A 367 10.63 20.63 -14.18
CA VAL A 367 11.55 19.64 -14.75
C VAL A 367 10.77 18.55 -15.49
N ALA A 368 11.10 18.34 -16.76
CA ALA A 368 10.38 17.39 -17.61
C ALA A 368 10.69 15.91 -17.29
N SER A 369 11.88 15.59 -16.79
CA SER A 369 12.27 14.21 -16.49
C SER A 369 11.95 13.81 -15.05
N MET A 370 11.09 12.81 -14.87
CA MET A 370 10.71 12.31 -13.55
C MET A 370 11.88 11.75 -12.74
N GLY A 371 12.88 11.14 -13.38
CA GLY A 371 14.09 10.67 -12.68
C GLY A 371 14.93 11.82 -12.11
N LEU A 372 14.96 12.97 -12.79
CA LEU A 372 15.57 14.19 -12.26
C LEU A 372 14.71 14.83 -11.17
N VAL A 373 13.39 14.77 -11.26
CA VAL A 373 12.49 15.19 -10.17
C VAL A 373 12.79 14.40 -8.89
N ILE A 374 12.95 13.08 -8.99
CA ILE A 374 13.34 12.23 -7.85
C ILE A 374 14.72 12.64 -7.31
N LEU A 375 15.69 12.94 -8.19
CA LEU A 375 17.02 13.42 -7.79
C LEU A 375 16.93 14.72 -7.00
N LEU A 376 16.21 15.71 -7.52
CA LEU A 376 16.05 17.02 -6.87
C LEU A 376 15.28 16.90 -5.55
N LEU A 377 14.24 16.06 -5.52
CA LEU A 377 13.50 15.75 -4.28
C LEU A 377 14.45 15.15 -3.23
N THR A 378 15.32 14.22 -3.65
CA THR A 378 16.32 13.61 -2.77
C THR A 378 17.30 14.65 -2.22
N LEU A 379 17.83 15.52 -3.09
CA LEU A 379 18.73 16.61 -2.69
C LEU A 379 18.05 17.56 -1.71
N PHE A 380 16.79 17.92 -1.95
CA PHE A 380 16.01 18.80 -1.09
C PHE A 380 15.82 18.20 0.32
N ILE A 381 15.40 16.93 0.40
CA ILE A 381 15.26 16.21 1.68
C ILE A 381 16.61 16.11 2.39
N ARG A 382 17.69 15.81 1.66
CA ARG A 382 19.04 15.73 2.22
C ARG A 382 19.54 17.09 2.70
N LEU A 383 19.22 18.18 2.03
CA LEU A 383 19.58 19.52 2.43
C LEU A 383 18.91 19.90 3.76
N ILE A 384 17.61 19.64 3.89
CA ILE A 384 16.85 19.91 5.13
C ILE A 384 17.36 19.06 6.29
N THR A 385 17.69 17.79 6.04
CA THR A 385 18.19 16.88 7.08
C THR A 385 19.69 17.05 7.37
N SER A 386 20.43 17.77 6.52
CA SER A 386 21.88 17.94 6.61
C SER A 386 22.41 18.46 7.96
N PRO A 387 21.75 19.41 8.67
CA PRO A 387 22.27 19.89 9.95
C PRO A 387 22.24 18.81 11.04
N ILE A 388 21.24 17.91 10.97
CA ILE A 388 21.08 16.79 11.91
C ILE A 388 22.13 15.71 11.59
N LEU A 389 22.30 15.38 10.31
CA LEU A 389 23.34 14.47 9.83
C LEU A 389 24.73 14.95 10.24
N TYR A 390 25.03 16.24 10.07
CA TYR A 390 26.30 16.84 10.46
C TYR A 390 26.61 16.65 11.95
N LYS A 391 25.64 16.93 12.84
CA LYS A 391 25.81 16.71 14.29
C LYS A 391 26.10 15.25 14.62
N SER A 392 25.48 14.32 13.90
CA SER A 392 25.73 12.90 14.10
C SER A 392 27.13 12.48 13.64
N TYR A 393 27.56 12.93 12.46
CA TYR A 393 28.92 12.68 11.98
C TYR A 393 29.98 13.25 12.91
N LEU A 394 29.77 14.46 13.43
CA LEU A 394 30.65 15.07 14.42
C LEU A 394 30.71 14.24 15.71
N SER A 395 29.57 13.68 16.16
CA SER A 395 29.55 12.78 17.32
C SER A 395 30.34 11.51 17.07
N GLY A 396 30.18 10.90 15.89
CA GLY A 396 30.95 9.72 15.47
C GLY A 396 32.46 10.01 15.39
N ALA A 397 32.84 11.18 14.90
CA ALA A 397 34.23 11.62 14.85
C ALA A 397 34.86 11.74 16.25
N LYS A 398 34.13 12.32 17.21
CA LYS A 398 34.58 12.39 18.61
C LYS A 398 34.73 11.01 19.25
N MET A 399 33.82 10.08 18.94
CA MET A 399 33.95 8.69 19.40
C MET A 399 35.20 8.00 18.84
N ARG A 400 35.54 8.27 17.58
CA ARG A 400 36.77 7.77 16.94
C ARG A 400 38.02 8.29 17.64
N VAL A 401 38.06 9.56 18.00
CA VAL A 401 39.16 10.16 18.77
C VAL A 401 39.34 9.46 20.13
N LEU A 402 38.24 9.05 20.79
CA LEU A 402 38.26 8.31 22.06
C LEU A 402 38.56 6.82 21.91
N LYS A 403 38.66 6.28 20.69
CA LYS A 403 38.85 4.84 20.46
C LYS A 403 40.08 4.28 21.19
N PRO A 404 41.27 4.93 21.18
CA PRO A 404 42.44 4.44 21.91
C PRO A 404 42.22 4.37 23.42
N GLU A 405 41.55 5.37 24.01
CA GLU A 405 41.22 5.37 25.45
C GLU A 405 40.22 4.26 25.79
N VAL A 406 39.26 3.99 24.91
CA VAL A 406 38.31 2.88 25.08
C VAL A 406 38.99 1.52 24.90
N ASP A 407 39.94 1.38 23.98
CA ASP A 407 40.69 0.14 23.80
C ASP A 407 41.58 -0.14 25.03
N GLN A 408 42.21 0.89 25.62
CA GLN A 408 42.90 0.77 26.91
C GLN A 408 41.95 0.39 28.05
N LEU A 409 40.75 0.97 28.09
CA LEU A 409 39.71 0.61 29.05
C LEU A 409 39.28 -0.86 28.87
N LYS A 410 39.13 -1.33 27.64
CA LYS A 410 38.80 -2.72 27.29
C LYS A 410 39.88 -3.68 27.77
N LEU A 411 41.15 -3.29 27.75
CA LEU A 411 42.25 -4.09 28.30
C LEU A 411 42.23 -4.14 29.84
N LYS A 412 41.86 -3.04 30.52
CA LYS A 412 41.77 -2.99 31.98
C LYS A 412 40.66 -3.88 32.56
N PHE A 413 39.55 -4.04 31.84
CA PHE A 413 38.38 -4.84 32.28
C PHE A 413 38.32 -6.25 31.69
N LYS A 414 39.37 -6.69 31.00
CA LYS A 414 39.55 -8.09 30.59
C LYS A 414 40.17 -8.88 31.75
N ASP A 415 39.57 -9.99 32.10
CA ASP A 415 40.13 -10.93 33.06
C ASP A 415 41.46 -11.51 32.52
N PRO A 416 42.59 -11.34 33.24
CA PRO A 416 43.90 -11.85 32.83
C PRO A 416 43.95 -13.38 32.66
N LYS A 417 43.05 -14.14 33.30
CA LYS A 417 43.07 -15.61 33.32
C LYS A 417 42.11 -16.25 32.32
N THR A 418 40.93 -15.67 32.12
CA THR A 418 39.90 -16.22 31.23
C THR A 418 39.79 -15.49 29.90
N GLY A 419 40.41 -14.30 29.79
CA GLY A 419 40.29 -13.42 28.62
C GLY A 419 38.88 -12.83 28.43
N GLN A 420 37.94 -13.12 29.34
CA GLN A 420 36.57 -12.63 29.27
C GLN A 420 36.51 -11.17 29.73
N LEU A 421 35.78 -10.36 28.97
CA LEU A 421 35.53 -8.96 29.30
C LEU A 421 34.34 -8.87 30.25
N ASP A 422 34.49 -8.21 31.39
CA ASP A 422 33.34 -7.82 32.22
C ASP A 422 32.55 -6.73 31.47
N GLN A 423 31.55 -7.17 30.71
CA GLN A 423 30.77 -6.29 29.82
C GLN A 423 30.00 -5.22 30.59
N GLN A 424 29.55 -5.51 31.82
CA GLN A 424 28.78 -4.55 32.61
C GLN A 424 29.68 -3.46 33.18
N ALA A 425 30.81 -3.83 33.80
CA ALA A 425 31.76 -2.86 34.32
C ALA A 425 32.38 -2.01 33.20
N PHE A 426 32.76 -2.66 32.10
CA PHE A 426 33.27 -1.97 30.90
C PHE A 426 32.23 -0.99 30.33
N GLY A 427 30.97 -1.38 30.21
CA GLY A 427 29.91 -0.51 29.67
C GLY A 427 29.67 0.75 30.51
N MET A 428 29.74 0.64 31.84
CA MET A 428 29.58 1.79 32.74
C MET A 428 30.75 2.79 32.64
N GLU A 429 31.98 2.30 32.68
CA GLU A 429 33.17 3.16 32.55
C GLU A 429 33.30 3.74 31.14
N GLN A 430 32.91 3.00 30.10
CA GLN A 430 32.84 3.50 28.73
C GLN A 430 31.85 4.67 28.63
N MET A 431 30.66 4.56 29.22
CA MET A 431 29.69 5.65 29.26
C MET A 431 30.19 6.86 30.06
N LYS A 432 30.88 6.63 31.20
CA LYS A 432 31.49 7.70 32.01
C LYS A 432 32.57 8.45 31.24
N LEU A 433 33.39 7.73 30.47
CA LEU A 433 34.41 8.30 29.60
C LEU A 433 33.80 9.13 28.46
N TRP A 434 32.75 8.62 27.79
CA TRP A 434 32.05 9.40 26.78
C TRP A 434 31.42 10.67 27.36
N LYS A 435 30.86 10.57 28.57
CA LYS A 435 30.24 11.71 29.26
C LYS A 435 31.27 12.78 29.65
N SER A 436 32.42 12.38 30.22
CA SER A 436 33.48 13.32 30.60
C SER A 436 34.10 14.02 29.37
N ALA A 437 34.13 13.32 28.24
CA ALA A 437 34.55 13.89 26.96
C ALA A 437 33.44 14.69 26.22
N GLY A 438 32.22 14.75 26.77
CA GLY A 438 31.10 15.47 26.17
C GLY A 438 30.59 14.86 24.85
N VAL A 439 30.67 13.54 24.73
CA VAL A 439 30.24 12.76 23.56
C VAL A 439 28.93 12.05 23.87
N ASN A 440 27.94 12.16 22.98
CA ASN A 440 26.67 11.45 23.13
C ASN A 440 26.70 10.17 22.26
N PRO A 441 26.66 8.96 22.87
CA PRO A 441 26.66 7.72 22.10
C PRO A 441 25.42 7.54 21.20
N LEU A 442 24.28 8.12 21.61
CA LEU A 442 23.07 8.13 20.78
C LEU A 442 23.19 9.10 19.59
N GLY A 443 24.14 10.03 19.63
CA GLY A 443 24.42 10.95 18.53
C GLY A 443 24.66 10.24 17.20
N GLY A 444 25.24 9.04 17.22
CA GLY A 444 25.52 8.24 16.02
C GLY A 444 24.30 7.54 15.40
N CYS A 445 23.27 7.23 16.19
CA CYS A 445 22.08 6.52 15.70
C CYS A 445 20.89 7.45 15.39
N ILE A 446 20.94 8.72 15.82
CA ILE A 446 19.90 9.73 15.53
C ILE A 446 19.57 9.84 14.03
N PRO A 447 20.54 9.86 13.08
CA PRO A 447 20.20 9.91 11.66
C PRO A 447 19.46 8.68 11.20
N ALA A 448 19.82 7.49 11.68
CA ALA A 448 19.13 6.26 11.32
C ALA A 448 17.68 6.29 11.80
N LEU A 449 17.42 6.79 13.01
CA LEU A 449 16.07 6.92 13.55
C LEU A 449 15.21 7.92 12.77
N LEU A 450 15.78 9.07 12.39
CA LEU A 450 15.09 10.06 11.56
C LEU A 450 14.88 9.57 10.12
N GLN A 451 15.81 8.75 9.61
CA GLN A 451 15.74 8.21 8.25
C GLN A 451 14.58 7.23 8.08
N ILE A 452 14.20 6.48 9.12
CA ILE A 452 13.13 5.47 9.03
C ILE A 452 11.79 6.10 8.59
N PRO A 453 11.24 7.14 9.26
CA PRO A 453 10.01 7.81 8.79
C PRO A 453 10.12 8.40 7.39
N ILE A 454 11.28 8.99 7.04
CA ILE A 454 11.51 9.58 5.70
C ILE A 454 11.49 8.49 4.64
N PHE A 455 12.19 7.39 4.88
CA PHE A 455 12.21 6.22 4.01
C PHE A 455 10.80 5.64 3.84
N MET A 456 10.06 5.42 4.93
CA MET A 456 8.70 4.91 4.85
C MET A 456 7.77 5.87 4.11
N SER A 457 7.93 7.19 4.27
CA SER A 457 7.16 8.19 3.53
C SER A 457 7.36 8.02 2.03
N LEU A 458 8.63 7.99 1.58
CA LEU A 458 9.00 7.85 0.18
C LEU A 458 8.65 6.47 -0.39
N TYR A 459 8.76 5.41 0.42
CA TYR A 459 8.32 4.07 0.07
C TYR A 459 6.84 4.06 -0.35
N TYR A 460 5.96 4.58 0.50
CA TYR A 460 4.53 4.66 0.17
C TYR A 460 4.25 5.65 -0.95
N PHE A 461 4.98 6.77 -0.99
CA PHE A 461 4.83 7.79 -2.03
C PHE A 461 5.09 7.22 -3.42
N PHE A 462 6.25 6.59 -3.64
CA PHE A 462 6.62 6.06 -4.95
C PHE A 462 5.76 4.87 -5.39
N GLN A 463 5.22 4.10 -4.45
CA GLN A 463 4.31 2.99 -4.77
C GLN A 463 2.94 3.44 -5.25
N CYS A 464 2.44 4.57 -4.74
CA CYS A 464 1.08 5.03 -5.02
C CYS A 464 1.02 6.16 -6.07
N ASN A 465 2.14 6.81 -6.35
CA ASN A 465 2.15 7.97 -7.22
C ASN A 465 2.05 7.56 -8.70
N ILE A 466 0.87 7.76 -9.28
CA ILE A 466 0.57 7.40 -10.66
C ILE A 466 1.37 8.19 -11.68
N ASP A 467 1.91 9.35 -11.34
CA ASP A 467 2.66 10.17 -12.28
C ASP A 467 4.02 9.58 -12.65
N LEU A 468 4.52 8.65 -11.84
CA LEU A 468 5.74 7.90 -12.13
C LEU A 468 5.51 6.75 -13.11
N ARG A 469 4.25 6.37 -13.31
CA ARG A 469 3.85 5.24 -14.13
C ARG A 469 4.09 5.52 -15.61
N GLY A 470 4.78 4.60 -16.27
CA GLY A 470 5.14 4.70 -17.69
C GLY A 470 6.19 5.76 -17.99
N GLN A 471 6.88 6.28 -16.96
CA GLN A 471 7.94 7.28 -17.13
C GLN A 471 9.29 6.59 -17.20
N SER A 472 9.99 6.76 -18.32
CA SER A 472 11.32 6.19 -18.52
C SER A 472 12.43 7.09 -17.96
N PHE A 473 13.47 6.49 -17.38
CA PHE A 473 14.68 7.19 -16.97
C PHE A 473 15.91 6.29 -17.03
N LEU A 474 16.97 6.76 -17.70
CA LEU A 474 18.18 5.99 -17.99
C LEU A 474 17.84 4.64 -18.66
N TRP A 475 18.06 3.52 -17.98
CA TRP A 475 17.73 2.16 -18.45
C TRP A 475 16.37 1.65 -17.97
N ALA A 476 15.72 2.33 -17.02
CA ALA A 476 14.40 1.93 -16.55
C ALA A 476 13.34 2.45 -17.52
N THR A 477 12.51 1.54 -18.03
CA THR A 477 11.39 1.86 -18.92
C THR A 477 10.20 2.44 -18.16
N ASP A 478 10.07 2.11 -16.87
CA ASP A 478 8.99 2.57 -16.00
C ASP A 478 9.50 2.74 -14.57
N LEU A 479 9.39 3.96 -14.03
CA LEU A 479 9.79 4.32 -12.67
C LEU A 479 8.86 3.74 -11.58
N ALA A 480 7.62 3.41 -11.94
CA ALA A 480 6.63 2.83 -11.02
C ALA A 480 6.73 1.29 -10.93
N ALA A 481 7.38 0.65 -11.91
CA ALA A 481 7.67 -0.78 -11.91
C ALA A 481 9.13 -1.06 -11.53
N TYR A 482 9.47 -2.33 -11.29
CA TYR A 482 10.87 -2.73 -11.12
C TYR A 482 11.66 -2.52 -12.43
N ASP A 483 12.95 -2.23 -12.32
CA ASP A 483 13.84 -2.22 -13.47
C ASP A 483 14.37 -3.63 -13.75
N SER A 484 14.53 -3.98 -15.02
CA SER A 484 15.04 -5.30 -15.43
C SER A 484 15.92 -5.13 -16.65
N ILE A 485 17.23 -5.35 -16.46
CA ILE A 485 18.21 -5.39 -17.57
C ILE A 485 18.39 -6.82 -18.06
N PHE A 486 18.38 -7.79 -17.15
CA PHE A 486 18.55 -9.19 -17.45
C PHE A 486 17.46 -10.02 -16.78
N LYS A 487 16.88 -10.97 -17.53
CA LYS A 487 15.97 -11.98 -17.00
C LYS A 487 16.75 -13.28 -16.80
N LEU A 488 16.70 -13.83 -15.59
CA LEU A 488 17.32 -15.09 -15.26
C LEU A 488 16.43 -16.24 -15.73
N PRO A 489 16.99 -17.34 -16.28
CA PRO A 489 16.20 -18.51 -16.68
C PRO A 489 15.68 -19.32 -15.48
N PHE A 490 16.08 -18.97 -14.26
CA PHE A 490 15.65 -19.58 -13.00
C PHE A 490 15.25 -18.50 -11.99
N ASN A 491 14.35 -18.83 -11.07
CA ASN A 491 13.95 -17.96 -9.98
C ASN A 491 14.86 -18.22 -8.77
N ILE A 492 15.61 -17.22 -8.34
CA ILE A 492 16.41 -17.28 -7.12
C ILE A 492 15.49 -16.98 -5.93
N PRO A 493 15.33 -17.91 -4.96
CA PRO A 493 14.57 -17.63 -3.75
C PRO A 493 15.06 -16.33 -3.10
N PHE A 494 14.12 -15.45 -2.71
CA PHE A 494 14.37 -14.12 -2.12
C PHE A 494 14.86 -13.01 -3.07
N TYR A 495 15.37 -13.31 -4.27
CA TYR A 495 15.82 -12.29 -5.23
C TYR A 495 14.86 -12.11 -6.41
N GLY A 496 14.30 -13.21 -6.92
CA GLY A 496 13.38 -13.21 -8.06
C GLY A 496 14.02 -13.75 -9.34
N ASP A 497 13.38 -13.44 -10.47
CA ASP A 497 13.70 -13.93 -11.81
C ASP A 497 14.38 -12.90 -12.73
N HIS A 498 14.74 -11.73 -12.19
CA HIS A 498 15.35 -10.66 -12.96
C HIS A 498 16.41 -9.92 -12.15
N VAL A 499 17.23 -9.15 -12.87
CA VAL A 499 18.30 -8.33 -12.31
C VAL A 499 17.99 -6.85 -12.53
N SER A 500 17.74 -6.16 -11.42
CA SER A 500 17.55 -4.71 -11.34
C SER A 500 18.89 -3.99 -11.16
N LEU A 501 19.29 -3.15 -12.10
CA LEU A 501 20.55 -2.41 -12.02
C LEU A 501 20.47 -1.26 -11.02
N PHE A 502 19.34 -0.56 -10.90
CA PHE A 502 19.19 0.44 -9.85
C PHE A 502 19.32 -0.19 -8.47
N THR A 503 18.76 -1.37 -8.25
CA THR A 503 18.94 -2.14 -7.01
C THR A 503 20.41 -2.51 -6.77
N ILE A 504 21.15 -2.95 -7.79
CA ILE A 504 22.59 -3.22 -7.66
C ILE A 504 23.35 -1.95 -7.29
N THR A 505 23.07 -0.81 -7.94
CA THR A 505 23.74 0.46 -7.63
C THR A 505 23.41 0.95 -6.21
N ALA A 506 22.18 0.75 -5.76
CA ALA A 506 21.73 1.05 -4.40
C ALA A 506 22.50 0.20 -3.38
N THR A 507 22.61 -1.11 -3.62
CA THR A 507 23.36 -2.02 -2.75
C THR A 507 24.86 -1.72 -2.77
N LEU A 508 25.45 -1.44 -3.94
CA LEU A 508 26.86 -1.10 -4.08
C LEU A 508 27.19 0.19 -3.31
N THR A 509 26.38 1.24 -3.47
CA THR A 509 26.59 2.49 -2.74
C THR A 509 26.43 2.31 -1.23
N SER A 510 25.48 1.49 -0.77
CA SER A 510 25.39 1.12 0.65
C SER A 510 26.60 0.35 1.14
N LEU A 511 27.10 -0.62 0.37
CA LEU A 511 28.30 -1.37 0.72
C LEU A 511 29.53 -0.46 0.80
N LEU A 512 29.67 0.50 -0.11
CA LEU A 512 30.74 1.50 -0.07
C LEU A 512 30.65 2.37 1.20
N ILE A 513 29.44 2.81 1.58
CA ILE A 513 29.24 3.51 2.86
C ILE A 513 29.63 2.61 4.03
N SER A 514 29.22 1.34 4.03
CA SER A 514 29.55 0.39 5.08
C SER A 514 31.05 0.15 5.21
N VAL A 515 31.77 -0.08 4.10
CA VAL A 515 33.23 -0.22 4.08
C VAL A 515 33.91 1.05 4.62
N TYR A 516 33.49 2.22 4.14
CA TYR A 516 34.05 3.50 4.55
C TYR A 516 33.77 3.81 6.04
N SER A 517 32.59 3.43 6.52
CA SER A 517 32.15 3.61 7.91
C SER A 517 32.70 2.56 8.88
N MET A 518 33.07 1.37 8.41
CA MET A 518 33.66 0.30 9.22
C MET A 518 34.96 0.74 9.89
N ASN A 519 35.76 1.53 9.18
CA ASN A 519 36.97 2.14 9.73
C ASN A 519 36.67 3.06 10.94
N GLN A 520 35.40 3.39 11.18
CA GLN A 520 34.93 4.35 12.18
C GLN A 520 34.13 3.69 13.31
N MET A 521 33.59 2.47 13.12
CA MET A 521 32.91 1.76 14.19
C MET A 521 33.92 1.28 15.24
N GLN A 522 33.55 1.46 16.50
CA GLN A 522 34.25 0.86 17.63
C GLN A 522 34.12 -0.66 17.53
N ASP A 523 35.19 -1.37 17.91
CA ASP A 523 35.22 -2.83 17.87
C ASP A 523 34.26 -3.37 18.94
N ASN A 524 32.99 -3.46 18.54
CA ASN A 524 31.93 -4.09 19.32
C ASN A 524 32.37 -5.53 19.60
N SER A 525 32.35 -5.91 20.87
CA SER A 525 32.70 -7.27 21.31
C SER A 525 31.80 -8.35 20.68
N ASN A 526 30.67 -7.97 20.10
CA ASN A 526 29.78 -8.86 19.37
C ASN A 526 30.12 -8.89 17.87
N PRO A 527 30.63 -10.02 17.33
CA PRO A 527 30.95 -10.14 15.90
C PRO A 527 29.75 -9.94 14.98
N VAL A 528 28.51 -10.20 15.45
CA VAL A 528 27.29 -9.96 14.66
C VAL A 528 27.11 -8.47 14.34
N MET A 529 27.30 -7.59 15.33
CA MET A 529 27.17 -6.14 15.13
C MET A 529 28.26 -5.57 14.21
N LYS A 530 29.43 -6.21 14.18
CA LYS A 530 30.55 -5.82 13.33
C LYS A 530 30.27 -6.08 11.85
N TYR A 531 29.61 -7.19 11.52
CA TYR A 531 29.34 -7.56 10.12
C TYR A 531 27.94 -7.18 9.63
N MET A 532 27.01 -6.84 10.54
CA MET A 532 25.65 -6.40 10.19
C MET A 532 25.59 -5.36 9.07
N PRO A 533 26.44 -4.30 9.04
CA PRO A 533 26.39 -3.31 7.97
C PRO A 533 26.73 -3.82 6.56
N TYR A 534 27.40 -4.98 6.43
CA TYR A 534 27.70 -5.59 5.12
C TYR A 534 26.61 -6.55 4.67
N PHE A 535 26.03 -7.30 5.59
CA PHE A 535 24.94 -8.23 5.28
C PHE A 535 23.63 -7.51 4.98
N PHE A 536 23.36 -6.39 5.67
CA PHE A 536 22.10 -5.68 5.52
C PHE A 536 21.82 -5.18 4.08
N PRO A 537 22.78 -4.55 3.36
CA PRO A 537 22.60 -4.19 1.94
C PRO A 537 22.32 -5.38 1.02
N ILE A 538 22.83 -6.57 1.34
CA ILE A 538 22.62 -7.80 0.55
C ILE A 538 21.20 -8.34 0.77
N ILE A 539 20.70 -8.28 2.01
CA ILE A 539 19.30 -8.62 2.30
C ILE A 539 18.37 -7.63 1.58
N LEU A 540 18.71 -6.35 1.65
CA LEU A 540 17.94 -5.27 1.03
C LEU A 540 17.92 -5.38 -0.50
N LEU A 541 18.97 -5.94 -1.12
CA LEU A 541 19.01 -6.26 -2.55
C LEU A 541 17.86 -7.20 -2.97
N GLY A 542 17.59 -8.27 -2.22
CA GLY A 542 16.48 -9.18 -2.52
C GLY A 542 15.10 -8.54 -2.36
N VAL A 543 14.94 -7.68 -1.35
CA VAL A 543 13.71 -6.94 -1.10
C VAL A 543 13.45 -5.89 -2.18
N PHE A 544 14.47 -5.12 -2.56
CA PHE A 544 14.35 -4.00 -3.50
C PHE A 544 14.25 -4.42 -4.96
N ASN A 545 14.67 -5.65 -5.32
CA ASN A 545 14.59 -6.14 -6.69
C ASN A 545 13.14 -6.17 -7.20
N ASN A 546 12.17 -6.49 -6.33
CA ASN A 546 10.75 -6.52 -6.69
C ASN A 546 9.99 -5.21 -6.37
N MET A 547 10.71 -4.11 -6.14
CA MET A 547 10.12 -2.82 -5.78
C MET A 547 10.22 -1.81 -6.93
N PRO A 548 9.42 -0.72 -6.90
CA PRO A 548 9.52 0.34 -7.91
C PRO A 548 10.93 0.89 -8.05
N SER A 549 11.39 1.04 -9.30
CA SER A 549 12.73 1.54 -9.60
C SER A 549 12.95 2.99 -9.16
N ALA A 550 11.87 3.79 -9.02
CA ALA A 550 11.93 5.12 -8.39
C ALA A 550 12.49 5.07 -6.96
N LEU A 551 12.11 4.05 -6.17
CA LEU A 551 12.56 3.90 -4.79
C LEU A 551 14.05 3.53 -4.74
N THR A 552 14.48 2.62 -5.60
CA THR A 552 15.87 2.17 -5.66
C THR A 552 16.78 3.27 -6.22
N TRP A 553 16.30 4.04 -7.20
CA TRP A 553 16.97 5.24 -7.70
C TRP A 553 17.13 6.31 -6.62
N TYR A 554 16.06 6.64 -5.88
CA TYR A 554 16.13 7.51 -4.70
C TYR A 554 17.21 7.02 -3.74
N TYR A 555 17.23 5.72 -3.44
CA TYR A 555 18.17 5.15 -2.49
C TYR A 555 19.63 5.29 -2.97
N THR A 556 19.91 5.03 -4.25
CA THR A 556 21.23 5.23 -4.87
C THR A 556 21.71 6.67 -4.75
N ILE A 557 20.87 7.65 -5.09
CA ILE A 557 21.21 9.09 -4.97
C ILE A 557 21.46 9.44 -3.50
N SER A 558 20.55 9.00 -2.63
CA SER A 558 20.58 9.28 -1.20
C SER A 558 21.86 8.74 -0.55
N ASN A 559 22.28 7.53 -0.91
CA ASN A 559 23.54 6.93 -0.49
C ASN A 559 24.75 7.66 -1.08
N THR A 560 24.72 8.00 -2.36
CA THR A 560 25.81 8.76 -3.01
C THR A 560 26.04 10.10 -2.31
N ILE A 561 24.98 10.85 -2.01
CA ILE A 561 25.07 12.11 -1.23
C ILE A 561 25.63 11.85 0.17
N THR A 562 25.17 10.78 0.83
CA THR A 562 25.66 10.39 2.16
C THR A 562 27.17 10.13 2.13
N LEU A 563 27.65 9.37 1.14
CA LEU A 563 29.06 9.05 0.98
C LEU A 563 29.89 10.33 0.72
N ILE A 564 29.42 11.21 -0.16
CA ILE A 564 30.07 12.50 -0.44
C ILE A 564 30.15 13.34 0.83
N LEU A 565 29.03 13.51 1.56
CA LEU A 565 29.00 14.26 2.82
C LEU A 565 29.96 13.66 3.85
N GLN A 566 29.99 12.34 3.97
CA GLN A 566 30.86 11.65 4.92
C GLN A 566 32.34 11.87 4.58
N ILE A 567 32.72 11.78 3.30
CA ILE A 567 34.07 12.07 2.82
C ILE A 567 34.44 13.54 3.07
N VAL A 568 33.55 14.47 2.72
CA VAL A 568 33.80 15.91 2.86
C VAL A 568 33.96 16.30 4.33
N ILE A 569 33.03 15.87 5.19
CA ILE A 569 33.07 16.17 6.63
C ILE A 569 34.37 15.63 7.26
N GLN A 570 34.78 14.41 6.90
CA GLN A 570 35.96 13.79 7.48
C GLN A 570 37.27 14.35 6.98
N LYS A 571 37.37 14.64 5.68
CA LYS A 571 38.62 15.10 5.08
C LYS A 571 38.83 16.61 5.27
N TYR A 572 37.77 17.40 5.28
CA TYR A 572 37.87 18.87 5.24
C TYR A 572 37.34 19.58 6.48
N ILE A 573 36.45 18.96 7.28
CA ILE A 573 35.80 19.66 8.41
C ILE A 573 36.30 19.16 9.78
N ILE A 574 36.64 17.88 9.90
CA ILE A 574 37.08 17.27 11.16
C ILE A 574 38.61 17.42 11.32
N ASP A 575 38.99 18.47 12.03
CA ASP A 575 40.34 18.68 12.54
C ASP A 575 40.51 17.89 13.85
N HIS A 576 41.28 16.79 13.80
CA HIS A 576 41.42 15.85 14.91
C HIS A 576 42.08 16.51 16.15
N ASP A 577 43.00 17.45 15.93
CA ASP A 577 43.75 18.10 16.99
C ASP A 577 42.90 19.13 17.72
N LYS A 578 42.07 19.89 16.98
CA LYS A 578 41.08 20.80 17.59
C LYS A 578 40.04 20.05 18.41
N ILE A 579 39.62 18.87 17.96
CA ILE A 579 38.65 18.05 18.69
C ILE A 579 39.26 17.52 19.99
N LEU A 580 40.51 17.04 19.96
CA LEU A 580 41.27 16.62 21.15
C LEU A 580 41.44 17.77 22.15
N ALA A 581 41.83 18.95 21.68
CA ALA A 581 42.00 20.13 22.53
C ALA A 581 40.71 20.52 23.27
N VAL A 582 39.59 20.63 22.54
CA VAL A 582 38.28 20.96 23.11
C VAL A 582 37.78 19.85 24.06
N MET A 583 38.08 18.59 23.79
CA MET A 583 37.73 17.47 24.66
C MET A 583 38.55 17.47 25.96
N ASN A 584 39.86 17.74 25.87
CA ASN A 584 40.73 17.82 27.04
C ASN A 584 40.34 19.00 27.95
N GLU A 585 39.90 20.12 27.37
CA GLU A 585 39.33 21.22 28.15
C GLU A 585 37.99 20.86 28.80
N LYS A 586 37.11 20.14 28.10
CA LYS A 586 35.82 19.69 28.67
C LYS A 586 36.00 18.67 29.78
N LYS A 587 36.98 17.76 29.67
CA LYS A 587 37.34 16.81 30.73
C LYS A 587 37.79 17.51 32.03
N LYS A 588 38.33 18.73 31.94
CA LYS A 588 38.74 19.55 33.11
C LYS A 588 37.56 20.22 33.81
N ARG A 589 36.37 20.30 33.19
CA ARG A 589 35.18 20.92 33.79
C ARG A 589 34.34 19.86 34.53
N PRO A 590 33.77 20.17 35.71
CA PRO A 590 32.94 19.22 36.44
C PRO A 590 31.69 18.86 35.60
N VAL A 591 31.42 17.56 35.48
CA VAL A 591 30.30 17.06 34.70
C VAL A 591 29.00 17.25 35.50
N THR A 592 28.16 18.21 35.11
CA THR A 592 26.83 18.39 35.70
C THR A 592 25.95 17.16 35.44
N LYS A 593 25.44 16.51 36.49
CA LYS A 593 24.54 15.35 36.38
C LYS A 593 23.11 15.81 36.04
N SER A 594 22.45 15.10 35.13
CA SER A 594 21.01 15.30 34.83
C SER A 594 20.14 14.53 35.83
N LYS A 595 18.95 15.04 36.18
CA LYS A 595 18.01 14.39 37.12
C LYS A 595 17.59 12.97 36.71
N LEU A 596 17.50 12.69 35.40
CA LEU A 596 17.23 11.33 34.90
C LEU A 596 18.39 10.37 35.24
N GLN A 597 19.60 10.90 35.29
CA GLN A 597 20.82 10.14 35.46
C GLN A 597 21.06 9.73 36.90
N GLU A 598 20.74 10.61 37.85
CA GLU A 598 20.69 10.26 39.28
C GLU A 598 19.67 9.14 39.55
N ARG A 599 18.52 9.16 38.85
CA ARG A 599 17.53 8.09 38.95
C ARG A 599 18.04 6.75 38.40
N ILE A 600 18.77 6.75 37.28
CA ILE A 600 19.34 5.52 36.70
C ILE A 600 20.46 4.97 37.59
N GLU A 601 21.36 5.83 38.08
CA GLU A 601 22.45 5.46 39.00
C GLU A 601 21.88 4.87 40.31
N ALA A 602 20.87 5.52 40.91
CA ALA A 602 20.19 5.00 42.10
C ALA A 602 19.54 3.63 41.84
N MET A 603 18.88 3.46 40.70
CA MET A 603 18.23 2.19 40.33
C MET A 603 19.26 1.05 40.13
N GLN A 604 20.42 1.35 39.55
CA GLN A 604 21.52 0.39 39.39
C GLN A 604 22.18 0.01 40.72
N GLU A 605 22.41 0.98 41.62
CA GLU A 605 22.90 0.69 42.97
C GLU A 605 21.91 -0.19 43.76
N THR A 606 20.60 0.06 43.58
CA THR A 606 19.55 -0.76 44.19
C THR A 606 19.57 -2.19 43.64
N GLN A 607 19.78 -2.38 42.33
CA GLN A 607 19.95 -3.71 41.73
C GLN A 607 21.20 -4.44 42.22
N LYS A 608 22.34 -3.76 42.35
CA LYS A 608 23.58 -4.35 42.90
C LYS A 608 23.39 -4.79 44.35
N LYS A 609 22.78 -3.95 45.20
CA LYS A 609 22.47 -4.30 46.59
C LYS A 609 21.53 -5.51 46.68
N MET A 610 20.54 -5.62 45.78
CA MET A 610 19.67 -6.80 45.70
C MET A 610 20.41 -8.07 45.26
N GLN A 611 21.36 -7.98 44.32
CA GLN A 611 22.18 -9.12 43.91
C GLN A 611 23.16 -9.57 45.00
N GLU A 612 23.77 -8.63 45.73
CA GLU A 612 24.64 -8.94 46.88
C GLU A 612 23.86 -9.56 48.05
N MET A 613 22.63 -9.12 48.30
CA MET A 613 21.76 -9.78 49.27
C MET A 613 21.42 -11.20 48.84
N LYS A 614 21.04 -11.42 47.57
CA LYS A 614 20.75 -12.77 47.04
C LYS A 614 21.97 -13.71 47.08
N SER A 615 23.17 -13.21 46.80
CA SER A 615 24.40 -14.03 46.86
C SER A 615 24.84 -14.35 48.29
N LYS A 616 24.56 -13.46 49.26
CA LYS A 616 24.74 -13.74 50.69
C LYS A 616 23.74 -14.76 51.23
N THR A 617 22.49 -14.75 50.75
CA THR A 617 21.48 -15.74 51.14
C THR A 617 21.75 -17.13 50.55
N SER A 618 22.40 -17.23 49.38
CA SER A 618 22.78 -18.50 48.74
C SER A 618 24.06 -19.15 49.31
N LYS A 619 24.79 -18.47 50.21
CA LYS A 619 26.02 -18.97 50.87
C LYS A 619 25.81 -19.36 52.34
N LYS A 620 24.58 -19.31 52.82
CA LYS A 620 24.12 -20.01 54.03
C LYS A 620 23.32 -21.22 53.59
#